data_AF-A0A377KDT2-F1
#
_entry.id   AF-A0A377KDT2-F1
#
_cell.length_a   1.000
_cell.length_b   1.000
_cell.length_c   1.000
_cell.angle_alpha   90.00
_cell.angle_beta   90.00
_cell.angle_gamma   90.00
#
_symmetry.space_group_name_H-M   'P 1'
#
loop_
_entity.id
_entity.type
_entity.pdbx_description
1 polymer ?
#
loop_
_entity_poly.entity_id
_entity_poly.type
_entity_poly.pdbx_seq_one_letter_code
_entity_poly.pdbx_strand_id
1 'polypeptide(L)'
;MAKPARQRETNNLRAIYRWHPQFAGGEFIKYFGDENINYDHATLEGGDVLVIGRGAVLIGMSERTTPQGVEFLAQALFKHRQAERVIAVELPKHRSCMHLDTVMTHIDIDTFSVYPEVVRPDVNCWTLTPDGHGGLKRTQESTLLHAIEKALGIGPGTFNHHGG
;
A
#
# COMPACT_ATOMS: atom_id res chain seq x y z
N MET A 1 -8.17 5.14 -8.73
CA MET A 1 -7.79 4.69 -10.09
C MET A 1 -7.12 5.82 -10.83
N ALA A 2 -5.94 5.57 -11.41
CA ALA A 2 -5.16 6.59 -12.11
C ALA A 2 -5.57 6.79 -13.58
N LYS A 3 -6.02 5.74 -14.27
CA LYS A 3 -6.41 5.84 -15.69
C LYS A 3 -7.91 6.12 -15.82
N PRO A 4 -8.34 7.14 -16.60
CA PRO A 4 -9.76 7.48 -16.77
C PRO A 4 -10.65 6.31 -17.20
N ALA A 5 -10.14 5.43 -18.08
CA ALA A 5 -10.86 4.25 -18.55
C ALA A 5 -11.24 3.28 -17.42
N ARG A 6 -10.39 3.19 -16.38
CA ARG A 6 -10.58 2.27 -15.24
C ARG A 6 -11.38 2.87 -14.10
N GLN A 7 -11.57 4.19 -14.05
CA GLN A 7 -12.30 4.86 -12.95
C GLN A 7 -13.73 4.33 -12.79
N ARG A 8 -14.35 3.87 -13.89
CA ARG A 8 -15.70 3.29 -13.86
C ARG A 8 -15.76 1.91 -13.22
N GLU A 9 -14.66 1.17 -13.13
CA GLU A 9 -14.60 -0.15 -12.46
C GLU A 9 -15.02 -0.03 -10.98
N THR A 10 -14.63 1.07 -10.31
CA THR A 10 -15.00 1.33 -8.91
C THR A 10 -16.52 1.44 -8.71
N ASN A 11 -17.29 1.87 -9.73
CA ASN A 11 -18.75 1.93 -9.62
C ASN A 11 -19.38 0.54 -9.50
N ASN A 12 -18.82 -0.45 -10.21
CA ASN A 12 -19.29 -1.83 -10.12
C ASN A 12 -19.04 -2.38 -8.70
N LEU A 13 -17.85 -2.11 -8.14
CA LEU A 13 -17.51 -2.53 -6.80
C LEU A 13 -18.42 -1.88 -5.75
N ARG A 14 -18.64 -0.55 -5.85
CA ARG A 14 -19.58 0.17 -4.97
C ARG A 14 -21.00 -0.41 -5.06
N ALA A 15 -21.44 -0.77 -6.25
CA ALA A 15 -22.76 -1.36 -6.44
C ALA A 15 -22.90 -2.70 -5.71
N ILE A 16 -21.88 -3.56 -5.82
CA ILE A 16 -21.83 -4.84 -5.10
C ILE A 16 -21.90 -4.61 -3.59
N TYR A 17 -21.01 -3.77 -3.03
CA TYR A 17 -21.00 -3.51 -1.59
C TYR A 17 -22.29 -2.86 -1.06
N ARG A 18 -22.99 -2.08 -1.90
CA ARG A 18 -24.21 -1.37 -1.47
C ARG A 18 -25.47 -2.23 -1.56
N TRP A 19 -25.61 -3.04 -2.61
CA TRP A 19 -26.90 -3.68 -2.93
C TRP A 19 -26.87 -5.21 -2.98
N HIS A 20 -25.72 -5.86 -3.10
CA HIS A 20 -25.69 -7.31 -3.14
C HIS A 20 -25.99 -7.90 -1.75
N PRO A 21 -26.93 -8.86 -1.59
CA PRO A 21 -27.39 -9.33 -0.28
C PRO A 21 -26.30 -9.81 0.68
N GLN A 22 -25.19 -10.35 0.15
CA GLN A 22 -24.06 -10.80 0.96
C GLN A 22 -23.29 -9.64 1.64
N PHE A 23 -23.37 -8.42 1.10
CA PHE A 23 -22.63 -7.25 1.58
C PHE A 23 -23.57 -6.14 2.07
N ALA A 24 -24.80 -6.08 1.57
CA ALA A 24 -25.79 -5.09 1.95
C ALA A 24 -26.07 -5.15 3.46
N GLY A 25 -25.94 -4.01 4.13
CA GLY A 25 -26.09 -3.91 5.59
C GLY A 25 -24.83 -4.27 6.40
N GLY A 26 -23.73 -4.68 5.74
CA GLY A 26 -22.45 -4.89 6.41
C GLY A 26 -21.77 -3.57 6.81
N GLU A 27 -21.14 -3.57 7.98
CA GLU A 27 -20.34 -2.43 8.46
C GLU A 27 -18.91 -2.51 7.91
N PHE A 28 -18.72 -1.99 6.69
CA PHE A 28 -17.41 -1.91 6.06
C PHE A 28 -16.81 -0.51 6.22
N ILE A 29 -15.57 -0.45 6.67
CA ILE A 29 -14.79 0.79 6.65
C ILE A 29 -14.38 1.10 5.21
N LYS A 30 -14.60 2.35 4.80
CA LYS A 30 -14.25 2.84 3.47
C LYS A 30 -13.11 3.83 3.59
N TYR A 31 -11.91 3.36 3.24
CA TYR A 31 -10.68 4.14 3.44
C TYR A 31 -10.45 5.20 2.36
N PHE A 32 -11.03 5.01 1.16
CA PHE A 32 -10.81 5.88 0.00
C PHE A 32 -12.04 5.90 -0.91
N GLY A 33 -12.73 7.04 -1.04
CA GLY A 33 -13.71 7.29 -2.11
C GLY A 33 -15.08 6.62 -2.00
N ASP A 34 -15.79 6.83 -0.89
CA ASP A 34 -17.22 6.46 -0.78
C ASP A 34 -18.14 7.37 -1.64
N GLU A 35 -17.72 8.62 -1.85
CA GLU A 35 -18.40 9.58 -2.72
C GLU A 35 -17.45 10.06 -3.84
N ASN A 36 -17.99 10.72 -4.87
CA ASN A 36 -17.21 11.40 -5.91
C ASN A 36 -16.55 12.67 -5.34
N ILE A 37 -15.66 12.47 -4.37
CA ILE A 37 -14.84 13.54 -3.81
C ILE A 37 -13.61 13.66 -4.68
N ASN A 38 -13.29 14.89 -5.10
CA ASN A 38 -12.05 15.17 -5.81
C ASN A 38 -10.92 15.25 -4.78
N TYR A 39 -10.20 14.14 -4.57
CA TYR A 39 -9.11 14.04 -3.60
C TYR A 39 -7.81 14.69 -4.09
N ASP A 40 -7.84 15.93 -4.61
CA ASP A 40 -6.64 16.66 -5.07
C ASP A 40 -5.67 15.83 -5.93
N HIS A 41 -6.21 15.14 -6.95
CA HIS A 41 -5.45 14.23 -7.83
C HIS A 41 -4.78 13.02 -7.13
N ALA A 42 -5.17 12.69 -5.90
CA ALA A 42 -4.74 11.46 -5.23
C ALA A 42 -5.25 10.24 -5.98
N THR A 43 -4.34 9.35 -6.37
CA THR A 43 -4.69 8.06 -6.95
C THR A 43 -4.13 6.95 -6.10
N LEU A 44 -4.88 5.87 -6.03
CA LEU A 44 -4.56 4.63 -5.34
C LEU A 44 -5.15 3.48 -6.16
N GLU A 45 -4.39 2.42 -6.36
CA GLU A 45 -4.85 1.17 -6.98
C GLU A 45 -4.44 -0.03 -6.12
N GLY A 46 -5.27 -1.08 -6.11
CA GLY A 46 -5.12 -2.20 -5.17
C GLY A 46 -3.81 -2.97 -5.29
N GLY A 47 -3.24 -3.08 -6.50
CA GLY A 47 -1.97 -3.79 -6.72
C GLY A 47 -0.76 -3.12 -6.05
N ASP A 48 -0.88 -1.85 -5.65
CA ASP A 48 0.16 -1.18 -4.87
C ASP A 48 0.03 -1.43 -3.36
N VAL A 49 -1.06 -2.02 -2.87
CA VAL A 49 -1.35 -2.15 -1.43
C VAL A 49 -1.20 -3.60 -0.97
N LEU A 50 -0.13 -3.88 -0.23
CA LEU A 50 0.15 -5.21 0.33
C LEU A 50 -0.01 -5.17 1.86
N VAL A 51 -1.00 -5.89 2.40
CA VAL A 51 -1.15 -6.07 3.85
C VAL A 51 -0.25 -7.21 4.30
N ILE A 52 0.88 -6.87 4.94
CA ILE A 52 1.92 -7.85 5.29
C ILE A 52 1.79 -8.42 6.72
N GLY A 53 0.77 -7.99 7.46
CA GLY A 53 0.51 -8.46 8.83
C GLY A 53 1.23 -7.65 9.90
N ARG A 54 1.06 -8.05 11.18
CA ARG A 54 1.60 -7.34 12.37
C ARG A 54 1.31 -5.83 12.38
N GLY A 55 0.11 -5.45 11.92
CA GLY A 55 -0.30 -4.05 11.83
C GLY A 55 0.46 -3.22 10.77
N ALA A 56 1.16 -3.86 9.83
CA ALA A 56 1.92 -3.21 8.79
C ALA A 56 1.31 -3.39 7.39
N VAL A 57 1.42 -2.33 6.58
CA VAL A 57 1.00 -2.31 5.16
C VAL A 57 2.13 -1.74 4.33
N LEU A 58 2.52 -2.44 3.26
CA LEU A 58 3.41 -1.92 2.21
C LEU A 58 2.57 -1.22 1.14
N ILE A 59 2.99 -0.03 0.71
CA ILE A 59 2.33 0.70 -0.37
C ILE A 59 3.35 1.16 -1.42
N GLY A 60 3.15 0.74 -2.66
CA GLY A 60 3.92 1.23 -3.80
C GLY A 60 3.49 2.63 -4.21
N MET A 61 4.45 3.55 -4.30
CA MET A 61 4.31 4.81 -5.03
C MET A 61 4.74 4.56 -6.47
N SER A 62 3.75 4.51 -7.37
CA SER A 62 3.88 4.00 -8.73
C SER A 62 3.35 4.99 -9.76
N GLU A 63 3.27 4.61 -11.04
CA GLU A 63 2.51 5.39 -12.03
C GLU A 63 0.98 5.38 -11.76
N ARG A 64 0.49 4.53 -10.84
CA ARG A 64 -0.93 4.36 -10.50
C ARG A 64 -1.30 4.84 -9.11
N THR A 65 -0.34 4.90 -8.20
CA THR A 65 -0.55 5.34 -6.82
C THR A 65 0.35 6.53 -6.50
N THR A 66 -0.26 7.67 -6.19
CA THR A 66 0.47 8.91 -5.87
C THR A 66 0.82 9.00 -4.39
N PRO A 67 1.85 9.78 -4.00
CA PRO A 67 2.19 10.00 -2.59
C PRO A 67 0.99 10.52 -1.76
N GLN A 68 0.17 11.40 -2.33
CA GLN A 68 -1.06 11.87 -1.70
C GLN A 68 -2.03 10.71 -1.41
N GLY A 69 -2.18 9.78 -2.36
CA GLY A 69 -3.01 8.58 -2.18
C GLY A 69 -2.50 7.68 -1.06
N VAL A 70 -1.18 7.53 -0.94
CA VAL A 70 -0.54 6.81 0.16
C VAL A 70 -0.85 7.45 1.51
N GLU A 71 -0.68 8.78 1.62
CA GLU A 71 -0.93 9.51 2.86
C GLU A 71 -2.40 9.45 3.29
N PHE A 72 -3.33 9.63 2.34
CA PHE A 72 -4.76 9.50 2.60
C PHE A 72 -5.11 8.10 3.13
N LEU A 73 -4.60 7.04 2.49
CA LEU A 73 -4.85 5.68 2.95
C LEU A 73 -4.21 5.43 4.32
N ALA A 74 -2.98 5.89 4.56
CA ALA A 74 -2.30 5.73 5.84
C ALA A 74 -3.08 6.40 6.98
N GLN A 75 -3.51 7.64 6.80
CA GLN A 75 -4.34 8.35 7.78
C GLN A 75 -5.65 7.61 8.06
N ALA A 76 -6.33 7.11 7.02
CA ALA A 76 -7.56 6.36 7.18
C ALA A 76 -7.34 5.04 7.94
N LEU A 77 -6.30 4.28 7.60
CA LEU A 77 -5.95 3.03 8.29
C LEU A 77 -5.66 3.29 9.78
N PHE A 78 -4.90 4.34 10.10
CA PHE A 78 -4.57 4.71 11.48
C PHE A 78 -5.79 5.19 12.25
N LYS A 79 -6.61 6.07 11.66
CA LYS A 79 -7.87 6.55 12.25
C LYS A 79 -8.80 5.40 12.66
N HIS A 80 -8.86 4.36 11.83
CA HIS A 80 -9.71 3.20 12.07
C HIS A 80 -9.00 2.05 12.81
N ARG A 81 -7.76 2.25 13.27
CA ARG A 81 -6.94 1.26 14.00
C ARG A 81 -6.75 -0.05 13.24
N GLN A 82 -6.55 0.03 11.93
CA GLN A 82 -6.40 -1.12 11.02
C GLN A 82 -4.94 -1.38 10.67
N ALA A 83 -4.07 -0.39 10.90
CA ALA A 83 -2.63 -0.51 10.83
C ALA A 83 -2.01 0.36 11.92
N GLU A 84 -0.78 0.03 12.29
CA GLU A 84 0.09 0.82 13.17
C GLU A 84 1.23 1.46 12.37
N ARG A 85 1.53 0.90 11.19
CA ARG A 85 2.62 1.33 10.31
C ARG A 85 2.25 1.16 8.84
N VAL A 86 2.65 2.14 8.03
CA VAL A 86 2.68 2.02 6.57
C VAL A 86 4.13 2.19 6.10
N ILE A 87 4.59 1.33 5.20
CA ILE A 87 5.88 1.49 4.53
C ILE A 87 5.59 1.85 3.07
N ALA A 88 5.95 3.06 2.68
CA ALA A 88 5.81 3.55 1.31
C ALA A 88 7.11 3.29 0.53
N VAL A 89 7.02 2.68 -0.66
CA VAL A 89 8.17 2.36 -1.53
C VAL A 89 8.07 3.15 -2.82
N GLU A 90 9.11 3.89 -3.19
CA GLU A 90 9.16 4.58 -4.49
C GLU A 90 9.54 3.59 -5.60
N LEU A 91 8.60 3.27 -6.47
CA LEU A 91 8.88 2.44 -7.64
C LEU A 91 9.45 3.30 -8.77
N PRO A 92 10.42 2.78 -9.54
CA PRO A 92 10.97 3.49 -10.67
C PRO A 92 9.88 3.76 -11.71
N LYS A 93 9.95 4.93 -12.36
CA LYS A 93 9.07 5.31 -13.46
C LYS A 93 9.45 4.57 -14.75
N HIS A 94 9.28 3.25 -14.75
CA HIS A 94 9.50 2.39 -15.91
C HIS A 94 8.16 1.86 -16.42
N ARG A 95 7.96 1.82 -17.75
CA ARG A 95 6.66 1.41 -18.34
C ARG A 95 6.22 0.00 -17.96
N SER A 96 7.14 -0.86 -17.53
CA SER A 96 6.86 -2.25 -17.12
C SER A 96 6.46 -2.39 -15.65
N CYS A 97 6.60 -1.35 -14.82
CA CYS A 97 6.26 -1.41 -13.40
C CYS A 97 4.93 -0.68 -13.14
N MET A 98 3.81 -1.41 -13.26
CA MET A 98 2.48 -0.82 -13.07
C MET A 98 2.09 -0.72 -11.59
N HIS A 99 2.47 -1.71 -10.78
CA HIS A 99 2.08 -1.85 -9.37
C HIS A 99 3.14 -2.62 -8.57
N LEU A 100 3.17 -2.45 -7.25
CA LEU A 100 4.08 -3.17 -6.35
C LEU A 100 3.94 -4.69 -6.43
N ASP A 101 2.72 -5.22 -6.48
CA ASP A 101 2.45 -6.66 -6.56
C ASP A 101 3.11 -7.37 -7.76
N THR A 102 3.30 -6.64 -8.87
CA THR A 102 3.94 -7.18 -10.08
C THR A 102 5.44 -7.41 -9.94
N VAL A 103 6.07 -6.81 -8.94
CA VAL A 103 7.53 -6.85 -8.72
C VAL A 103 7.90 -7.31 -7.32
N MET A 104 6.92 -7.46 -6.43
CA MET A 104 7.11 -7.92 -5.07
C MET A 104 5.83 -8.58 -4.54
N THR A 105 5.92 -9.79 -3.99
CA THR A 105 4.78 -10.48 -3.37
C THR A 105 5.20 -11.12 -2.05
N HIS A 106 4.41 -10.94 -1.00
CA HIS A 106 4.60 -11.60 0.30
C HIS A 106 4.09 -13.05 0.20
N ILE A 107 4.98 -14.04 0.32
CA ILE A 107 4.65 -15.46 0.07
C ILE A 107 4.72 -16.34 1.32
N ASP A 108 5.46 -15.93 2.34
CA ASP A 108 5.47 -16.54 3.68
C ASP A 108 5.87 -15.48 4.72
N ILE A 109 5.76 -15.79 6.02
CA ILE A 109 6.00 -14.89 7.16
C ILE A 109 7.25 -14.02 6.94
N ASP A 110 8.36 -14.62 6.53
CA ASP A 110 9.67 -13.98 6.33
C ASP A 110 10.15 -13.98 4.88
N THR A 111 9.26 -14.31 3.93
CA THR A 111 9.67 -14.59 2.55
C THR A 111 8.87 -13.75 1.54
N PHE A 112 9.60 -13.12 0.61
CA PHE A 112 9.02 -12.38 -0.50
C PHE A 112 9.59 -12.87 -1.83
N SER A 113 8.73 -12.98 -2.84
CA SER A 113 9.17 -13.06 -4.25
C SER A 113 9.44 -11.65 -4.74
N VAL A 114 10.61 -11.39 -5.33
CA VAL A 114 11.04 -10.03 -5.70
C VAL A 114 11.65 -10.03 -7.09
N TYR A 115 11.33 -9.01 -7.90
CA TYR A 115 12.01 -8.71 -9.16
C TYR A 115 13.19 -7.75 -8.91
N PRO A 116 14.44 -8.24 -8.88
CA PRO A 116 15.57 -7.47 -8.32
C PRO A 116 15.94 -6.21 -9.11
N GLU A 117 15.64 -6.18 -10.42
CA GLU A 117 15.94 -5.01 -11.25
C GLU A 117 15.07 -3.79 -10.89
N VAL A 118 13.90 -4.02 -10.29
CA VAL A 118 12.97 -2.97 -9.86
C VAL A 118 13.09 -2.70 -8.38
N VAL A 119 13.05 -3.74 -7.54
CA VAL A 119 13.16 -3.61 -6.08
C VAL A 119 14.62 -3.74 -5.69
N ARG A 120 15.39 -2.72 -6.04
CA ARG A 120 16.82 -2.67 -5.76
C ARG A 120 17.09 -2.36 -4.28
N PRO A 121 18.27 -2.73 -3.74
CA PRO A 121 18.64 -2.41 -2.37
C PRO A 121 18.63 -0.90 -2.05
N ASP A 122 18.81 -0.04 -3.05
CA ASP A 122 18.84 1.42 -2.95
C ASP A 122 17.48 2.09 -3.18
N VAL A 123 16.38 1.32 -3.24
CA VAL A 123 15.04 1.89 -3.44
C VAL A 123 14.68 2.81 -2.27
N ASN A 124 14.21 4.01 -2.59
CA ASN A 124 13.74 4.91 -1.55
C ASN A 124 12.47 4.35 -0.91
N CYS A 125 12.45 4.35 0.42
CA CYS A 125 11.27 3.99 1.17
C CYS A 125 11.14 4.81 2.46
N TRP A 126 9.91 4.93 2.93
CA TRP A 126 9.57 5.70 4.12
C TRP A 126 8.62 4.91 5.00
N THR A 127 8.90 4.90 6.29
CA THR A 127 7.96 4.45 7.31
C THR A 127 7.07 5.63 7.72
N LEU A 128 5.76 5.46 7.62
CA LEU A 128 4.73 6.35 8.11
C LEU A 128 4.11 5.78 9.38
N THR A 129 3.94 6.64 10.39
CA THR A 129 3.29 6.34 11.67
C THR A 129 2.42 7.52 12.12
N PRO A 130 1.44 7.32 13.01
CA PRO A 130 0.71 8.43 13.61
C PRO A 130 1.65 9.39 14.36
N ASP A 131 1.45 10.70 14.22
CA ASP A 131 2.21 11.70 14.99
C ASP A 131 1.63 12.00 16.39
N GLY A 132 0.48 11.40 16.73
CA GLY A 132 -0.25 11.63 17.98
C GLY A 132 -1.23 12.82 17.96
N HIS A 133 -1.22 13.63 16.90
CA HIS A 133 -2.04 14.83 16.73
C HIS A 133 -2.98 14.75 15.52
N GLY A 134 -3.16 13.56 14.95
CA GLY A 134 -4.01 13.32 13.78
C GLY A 134 -3.27 13.48 12.44
N GLY A 135 -1.97 13.75 12.45
CA GLY A 135 -1.11 13.78 11.28
C GLY A 135 -0.22 12.53 11.15
N LEU A 136 0.78 12.63 10.28
CA LEU A 136 1.70 11.56 9.94
C LEU A 136 3.14 11.95 10.28
N LYS A 137 3.80 11.14 11.09
CA LYS A 137 5.26 11.15 11.20
C LYS A 137 5.85 10.28 10.10
N ARG A 138 6.81 10.85 9.35
CA ARG A 138 7.50 10.18 8.24
C ARG A 138 8.96 9.99 8.60
N THR A 139 9.51 8.83 8.31
CA THR A 139 10.92 8.51 8.52
C THR A 139 11.43 7.80 7.30
N GLN A 140 12.44 8.38 6.64
CA GLN A 140 13.11 7.70 5.54
C GLN A 140 13.94 6.55 6.10
N GLU A 141 13.78 5.37 5.52
CA GLU A 141 14.47 4.16 5.96
C GLU A 141 15.76 3.97 5.16
N SER A 142 16.73 3.27 5.75
CA SER A 142 18.01 3.00 5.08
C SER A 142 17.88 2.02 3.92
N THR A 143 17.02 1.00 4.08
CA THR A 143 16.68 0.01 3.06
C THR A 143 15.24 -0.46 3.26
N LEU A 144 14.60 -0.90 2.17
CA LEU A 144 13.27 -1.52 2.24
C LEU A 144 13.28 -2.78 3.10
N LEU A 145 14.32 -3.59 2.97
CA LEU A 145 14.48 -4.83 3.73
C LEU A 145 14.45 -4.56 5.23
N HIS A 146 15.26 -3.60 5.71
CA HIS A 146 15.29 -3.23 7.12
C HIS A 146 13.93 -2.75 7.64
N ALA A 147 13.21 -1.96 6.82
CA ALA A 147 11.88 -1.49 7.16
C ALA A 147 10.89 -2.66 7.35
N ILE A 148 10.94 -3.64 6.45
CA ILE A 148 10.07 -4.83 6.50
C ILE A 148 10.44 -5.73 7.68
N GLU A 149 11.71 -6.02 7.93
CA GLU A 149 12.16 -6.81 9.08
C GLU A 149 11.66 -6.21 10.40
N LYS A 150 11.81 -4.88 10.55
CA LYS A 150 11.30 -4.15 11.72
C LYS A 150 9.79 -4.18 11.83
N ALA A 151 9.08 -4.05 10.72
CA ALA A 151 7.61 -4.09 10.69
C ALA A 151 7.07 -5.48 11.03
N LEU A 152 7.73 -6.51 10.52
CA LEU A 152 7.37 -7.89 10.76
C LEU A 152 8.00 -8.44 12.02
N GLY A 153 8.82 -7.70 12.77
CA GLY A 153 9.49 -8.18 13.99
C GLY A 153 10.29 -9.48 13.75
N ILE A 154 11.02 -9.51 12.65
CA ILE A 154 11.87 -10.64 12.21
C ILE A 154 13.33 -10.20 12.39
N GLY A 155 14.20 -11.13 12.80
CA GLY A 155 15.61 -10.85 13.02
C GLY A 155 16.34 -10.47 11.71
N PRO A 156 17.47 -9.74 11.80
CA PRO A 156 18.26 -9.40 10.62
C PRO A 156 18.73 -10.65 9.89
N GLY A 157 18.57 -10.70 8.57
CA GLY A 157 19.08 -11.80 7.74
C GLY A 157 18.21 -13.06 7.71
N THR A 158 17.00 -12.99 8.27
CA THR A 158 15.98 -14.05 8.15
C THR A 158 15.10 -13.86 6.90
N PHE A 159 15.26 -12.74 6.19
CA PHE A 159 14.45 -12.43 5.03
C PHE A 159 14.94 -13.16 3.79
N ASN A 160 14.17 -14.15 3.36
CA ASN A 160 14.41 -14.85 2.12
C ASN A 160 13.76 -14.06 0.98
N HIS A 161 14.59 -13.54 0.07
CA HIS A 161 14.12 -13.01 -1.21
C HIS A 161 14.53 -13.99 -2.30
N HIS A 162 13.54 -14.56 -2.99
CA HIS A 162 13.78 -15.37 -4.18
C HIS A 162 13.58 -14.49 -5.42
N GLY A 163 14.68 -14.22 -6.13
CA GLY A 163 14.72 -13.61 -7.44
C GLY A 163 15.69 -14.42 -8.29
N GLY A 164 15.26 -14.83 -9.49
CA GLY A 164 16.09 -15.55 -10.45
C GLY A 164 17.18 -14.68 -11.07
#